data_AF-A0A0A2THC5-F1
#
_entry.id   AF-A0A0A2THC5-F1
#
_cell.length_a   1.000
_cell.length_b   1.000
_cell.length_c   1.000
_cell.angle_alpha   90.00
_cell.angle_beta   90.00
_cell.angle_gamma   90.00
#
_symmetry.space_group_name_H-M   'P 1'
#
loop_
_entity.id
_entity.type
_entity.pdbx_description
1 polymer ?
#
loop_
_entity_poly.entity_id
_entity_poly.type
_entity_poly.pdbx_seq_one_letter_code
_entity_poly.pdbx_strand_id
1 'polypeptide(L)'
;MKKSKVIIVFAVVLITVLTTGTIVAAGNFTLSQKLAQIAKMKNDFDSEHDKLIKGNVPISEAEINENAAAGDNLKEKGIEIQKREKEIAEQQGNTVPTKDKVLSQINLGIQVTEQCLEDFIKVNPNKSKSECLNRRGESNLDRLDSLKKLKDDLTNDKISTNDAWSKVLEIRNGKNQ
;
A
#
# COMPACT_ATOMS: atom_id res chain seq x y z
N MET A 1 -38.30 1.75 -41.90
CA MET A 1 -37.45 2.41 -40.87
C MET A 1 -37.00 1.37 -39.86
N LYS A 2 -35.78 0.84 -39.97
CA LYS A 2 -35.20 -0.11 -39.00
C LYS A 2 -34.13 0.63 -38.21
N LYS A 3 -34.34 0.80 -36.91
CA LYS A 3 -33.34 1.34 -35.98
C LYS A 3 -32.28 0.24 -35.75
N SER A 4 -31.14 0.35 -36.42
CA SER A 4 -29.98 -0.50 -36.12
C SER A 4 -29.41 -0.10 -34.77
N LYS A 5 -29.42 -1.03 -33.83
CA LYS A 5 -28.76 -0.92 -32.54
C LYS A 5 -27.24 -1.01 -32.79
N VAL A 6 -26.53 0.09 -32.60
CA VAL A 6 -25.07 0.10 -32.59
C VAL A 6 -24.63 -0.52 -31.26
N ILE A 7 -24.16 -1.76 -31.33
CA ILE A 7 -23.53 -2.45 -30.21
C ILE A 7 -22.07 -2.01 -30.20
N ILE A 8 -21.71 -1.15 -29.26
CA ILE A 8 -20.33 -0.77 -28.99
C ILE A 8 -19.68 -1.93 -28.25
N VAL A 9 -18.90 -2.73 -28.97
CA VAL A 9 -18.04 -3.78 -28.39
C VAL A 9 -16.81 -3.07 -27.82
N PHE A 10 -16.74 -2.95 -26.49
CA PHE A 10 -15.52 -2.53 -25.81
C PHE A 10 -14.50 -3.67 -25.89
N ALA A 11 -13.59 -3.59 -26.86
CA ALA A 11 -12.41 -4.43 -26.92
C ALA A 11 -11.47 -4.06 -25.78
N VAL A 12 -11.26 -5.00 -24.86
CA VAL A 12 -10.22 -4.94 -23.83
C VAL A 12 -8.87 -5.06 -24.54
N VAL A 13 -8.26 -3.91 -24.82
CA VAL A 13 -6.92 -3.84 -25.40
C VAL A 13 -5.91 -3.99 -24.25
N LEU A 14 -5.44 -5.23 -24.09
CA LEU A 14 -4.32 -5.59 -23.23
C LEU A 14 -3.03 -5.07 -23.89
N ILE A 15 -2.56 -3.88 -23.49
CA ILE A 15 -1.24 -3.37 -23.89
C ILE A 15 -0.25 -3.59 -22.74
N THR A 16 0.55 -4.65 -22.88
CA THR A 16 1.82 -4.81 -22.17
C THR A 16 2.85 -3.87 -22.77
N VAL A 17 3.22 -2.80 -22.06
CA VAL A 17 4.45 -2.05 -22.35
C VAL A 17 5.26 -1.89 -21.07
N LEU A 18 6.29 -2.73 -20.98
CA LEU A 18 7.51 -2.52 -20.21
C LEU A 18 8.30 -1.41 -20.88
N THR A 19 8.32 -0.19 -20.31
CA THR A 19 9.40 0.78 -20.60
C THR A 19 9.62 1.71 -19.42
N THR A 20 10.80 1.54 -18.82
CA THR A 20 11.74 2.55 -18.31
C THR A 20 11.20 3.66 -17.39
N GLY A 21 11.73 3.62 -16.17
CA GLY A 21 11.42 4.57 -15.11
C GLY A 21 11.83 6.00 -15.41
N THR A 22 10.98 6.91 -14.96
CA THR A 22 11.35 8.24 -14.53
C THR A 22 10.77 8.42 -13.13
N ILE A 23 11.65 8.37 -12.12
CA ILE A 23 11.30 8.69 -10.74
C ILE A 23 11.23 10.22 -10.68
N VAL A 24 10.02 10.78 -10.73
CA VAL A 24 9.81 12.20 -10.49
C VAL A 24 9.54 12.38 -9.00
N ALA A 25 10.50 12.99 -8.31
CA ALA A 25 10.38 13.44 -6.94
C ALA A 25 9.38 14.61 -6.85
N ALA A 26 8.12 14.31 -6.54
CA ALA A 26 7.14 15.28 -6.06
C ALA A 26 6.79 14.92 -4.61
N GLY A 27 6.74 15.93 -3.74
CA GLY A 27 6.78 15.84 -2.26
C GLY A 27 6.14 14.59 -1.64
N ASN A 28 6.80 14.05 -0.60
CA ASN A 28 6.40 12.82 0.11
C ASN A 28 4.99 12.95 0.74
N PHE A 29 3.94 12.78 -0.06
CA PHE A 29 2.60 12.53 0.43
C PHE A 29 2.59 11.16 1.12
N THR A 30 1.99 11.09 2.29
CA THR A 30 1.73 9.82 2.98
C THR A 30 0.79 8.94 2.14
N LEU A 31 0.86 7.62 2.31
CA LEU A 31 0.00 6.67 1.59
C LEU A 31 -1.50 7.00 1.75
N SER A 32 -1.91 7.42 2.95
CA SER A 32 -3.28 7.86 3.24
C SER A 32 -3.67 9.10 2.41
N GLN A 33 -2.78 10.08 2.28
CA GLN A 33 -3.03 11.26 1.43
C GLN A 33 -3.11 10.90 -0.05
N LYS A 34 -2.29 9.95 -0.53
CA LYS A 34 -2.35 9.48 -1.93
C LYS A 34 -3.66 8.74 -2.23
N LEU A 35 -4.11 7.89 -1.32
CA LEU A 35 -5.40 7.19 -1.43
C LEU A 35 -6.58 8.18 -1.45
N ALA A 36 -6.56 9.17 -0.56
CA ALA A 36 -7.59 10.22 -0.53
C ALA A 36 -7.63 11.05 -1.82
N GLN A 37 -6.47 11.36 -2.41
CA GLN A 37 -6.39 12.04 -3.70
C GLN A 37 -6.98 11.21 -4.83
N ILE A 38 -6.68 9.90 -4.90
CA ILE A 38 -7.27 9.01 -5.92
C ILE A 38 -8.79 8.93 -5.75
N ALA A 39 -9.30 8.82 -4.53
CA ALA A 39 -10.73 8.80 -4.28
C ALA A 39 -11.42 10.08 -4.78
N LYS A 40 -10.79 11.24 -4.56
CA LYS A 40 -11.28 12.51 -5.11
C LYS A 40 -11.26 12.52 -6.63
N MET A 41 -10.15 12.11 -7.26
CA MET A 41 -10.03 12.05 -8.72
C MET A 41 -11.07 11.12 -9.35
N LYS A 42 -11.40 9.99 -8.71
CA LYS A 42 -12.47 9.08 -9.15
C LYS A 42 -13.85 9.74 -9.08
N ASN A 43 -14.16 10.42 -7.98
CA ASN A 43 -15.43 11.13 -7.86
C ASN A 43 -15.55 12.26 -8.91
N ASP A 44 -14.45 12.97 -9.19
CA ASP A 44 -14.40 14.00 -10.23
C ASP A 44 -14.60 13.37 -11.63
N PHE A 45 -13.94 12.24 -11.90
CA PHE A 45 -14.12 11.46 -13.13
C PHE A 45 -15.58 10.99 -13.30
N ASP A 46 -16.18 10.38 -12.28
CA ASP A 46 -17.55 9.89 -12.34
C ASP A 46 -18.55 11.04 -12.59
N SER A 47 -18.33 12.19 -11.94
CA SER A 47 -19.15 13.40 -12.14
C SER A 47 -19.05 13.96 -13.56
N GLU A 48 -17.85 14.01 -14.13
CA GLU A 48 -17.64 14.48 -15.51
C GLU A 48 -18.15 13.49 -16.56
N HIS A 49 -17.95 12.20 -16.32
CA HIS A 49 -18.50 11.12 -17.14
C HIS A 49 -20.03 11.17 -17.16
N ASP A 50 -20.66 11.33 -15.99
CA ASP A 50 -22.12 11.45 -15.87
C ASP A 50 -22.65 12.67 -16.61
N LYS A 51 -21.95 13.81 -16.57
CA LYS A 51 -22.33 15.02 -17.33
C LYS A 51 -22.25 14.78 -18.84
N LEU A 52 -21.23 14.07 -19.30
CA LEU A 52 -21.08 13.74 -20.72
C LEU A 52 -22.16 12.79 -21.22
N ILE A 53 -22.53 11.77 -20.43
CA ILE A 53 -23.57 10.81 -20.80
C ILE A 53 -24.98 11.39 -20.69
N LYS A 54 -25.23 12.23 -19.68
CA LYS A 54 -26.54 12.88 -19.46
C LYS A 54 -26.70 14.19 -20.26
N GLY A 55 -25.66 14.61 -20.97
CA GLY A 55 -25.67 15.77 -21.83
C GLY A 55 -26.67 15.63 -22.97
N ASN A 56 -27.16 16.76 -23.48
CA ASN A 56 -27.96 16.76 -24.69
C ASN A 56 -27.12 16.24 -25.87
N VAL A 57 -27.77 15.53 -26.79
CA VAL A 57 -27.13 15.13 -28.05
C VAL A 57 -26.68 16.41 -28.77
N PRO A 58 -25.39 16.56 -29.10
CA PRO A 58 -24.90 17.76 -29.76
C PRO A 58 -25.59 17.93 -31.11
N ILE A 59 -26.03 19.15 -31.40
CA ILE A 59 -26.79 19.50 -32.61
C ILE A 59 -25.97 20.34 -33.60
N SER A 60 -24.78 20.79 -33.19
CA SER A 60 -23.82 21.51 -34.01
C SER A 60 -22.44 20.86 -34.02
N GLU A 61 -21.67 21.12 -35.08
CA GLU A 61 -20.29 20.62 -35.22
C GLU A 61 -19.36 21.17 -34.12
N ALA A 62 -19.62 22.38 -33.63
CA ALA A 62 -18.91 22.95 -32.50
C ALA A 62 -19.14 22.15 -31.20
N GLU A 63 -20.39 21.79 -30.91
CA GLU A 63 -20.74 20.96 -29.74
C GLU A 63 -20.22 19.53 -29.86
N ILE A 64 -20.16 18.98 -31.09
CA ILE A 64 -19.54 17.67 -31.35
C ILE A 64 -18.05 17.71 -31.00
N ASN A 65 -17.34 18.75 -31.44
CA ASN A 65 -15.90 18.91 -31.17
C ASN A 65 -15.63 19.15 -29.68
N GLU A 66 -16.48 19.93 -29.00
CA GLU A 66 -16.38 20.17 -27.56
C GLU A 66 -16.61 18.88 -26.76
N ASN A 67 -17.64 18.10 -27.11
CA ASN A 67 -17.91 16.81 -26.47
C ASN A 67 -16.78 15.79 -26.73
N ALA A 68 -16.20 15.79 -27.93
CA ALA A 68 -15.04 14.96 -28.25
C ALA A 68 -13.83 15.33 -27.39
N ALA A 69 -13.50 16.62 -27.28
CA ALA A 69 -12.40 17.11 -26.46
C ALA A 69 -12.62 16.81 -24.96
N ALA A 70 -13.86 16.93 -24.47
CA ALA A 70 -14.21 16.56 -23.10
C ALA A 70 -14.07 15.04 -22.87
N GLY A 71 -14.43 14.22 -23.85
CA GLY A 71 -14.19 12.76 -23.82
C GLY A 71 -12.71 12.39 -23.78
N ASP A 72 -11.87 13.07 -24.57
CA ASP A 72 -10.42 12.88 -24.56
C ASP A 72 -9.80 13.26 -23.22
N ASN A 73 -10.20 14.41 -22.65
CA ASN A 73 -9.78 14.82 -21.31
C ASN A 73 -10.18 13.79 -20.23
N LEU A 74 -11.38 13.24 -20.32
CA LEU A 74 -11.86 12.22 -19.38
C LEU A 74 -11.02 10.94 -19.49
N LYS A 75 -10.69 10.52 -20.72
CA LYS A 75 -9.80 9.38 -20.97
C LYS A 75 -8.41 9.60 -20.36
N GLU A 76 -7.83 10.79 -20.52
CA GLU A 76 -6.54 11.15 -19.91
C GLU A 76 -6.60 11.09 -18.37
N LYS A 77 -7.66 11.62 -17.75
CA LYS A 77 -7.89 11.51 -16.30
C LYS A 77 -7.99 10.06 -15.85
N GLY A 78 -8.71 9.22 -16.59
CA GLY A 78 -8.80 7.78 -16.32
C GLY A 78 -7.44 7.08 -16.35
N ILE A 79 -6.59 7.42 -17.33
CA ILE A 79 -5.22 6.92 -17.42
C ILE A 79 -4.37 7.38 -16.23
N GLU A 80 -4.50 8.64 -15.82
CA GLU A 80 -3.77 9.18 -14.67
C GLU A 80 -4.18 8.49 -13.35
N ILE A 81 -5.48 8.26 -13.15
CA ILE A 81 -5.99 7.50 -12.00
C ILE A 81 -5.37 6.11 -11.97
N GLN A 82 -5.41 5.38 -13.10
CA GLN A 82 -4.84 4.03 -13.19
C GLN A 82 -3.33 4.03 -12.94
N LYS A 83 -2.61 5.02 -13.46
CA LYS A 83 -1.17 5.17 -13.22
C LYS A 83 -0.88 5.38 -11.73
N ARG A 84 -1.61 6.28 -11.06
CA ARG A 84 -1.44 6.54 -9.62
C ARG A 84 -1.86 5.34 -8.77
N GLU A 85 -2.91 4.61 -9.16
CA GLU A 85 -3.30 3.36 -8.51
C GLU A 85 -2.22 2.30 -8.65
N LYS A 86 -1.60 2.19 -9.82
CA LYS A 86 -0.46 1.31 -10.05
C LYS A 86 0.75 1.74 -9.22
N GLU A 87 1.07 3.02 -9.13
CA GLU A 87 2.15 3.53 -8.27
C GLU A 87 1.87 3.27 -6.78
N ILE A 88 0.61 3.36 -6.34
CA ILE A 88 0.21 2.99 -4.97
C ILE A 88 0.29 1.48 -4.78
N ALA A 89 -0.20 0.67 -5.72
CA ALA A 89 -0.12 -0.78 -5.67
C ALA A 89 1.33 -1.25 -5.72
N GLU A 90 2.21 -0.54 -6.42
CA GLU A 90 3.66 -0.74 -6.40
C GLU A 90 4.27 -0.22 -5.12
N GLN A 91 3.78 0.82 -4.45
CA GLN A 91 4.27 1.23 -3.12
C GLN A 91 3.79 0.29 -2.01
N GLN A 92 2.58 -0.25 -2.14
CA GLN A 92 2.00 -1.27 -1.27
C GLN A 92 2.58 -2.67 -1.56
N GLY A 93 2.97 -2.94 -2.81
CA GLY A 93 3.55 -4.18 -3.30
C GLY A 93 5.09 -4.23 -3.32
N ASN A 94 5.79 -3.09 -3.43
CA ASN A 94 7.24 -2.94 -3.24
C ASN A 94 7.59 -2.58 -1.80
N THR A 95 7.06 -3.36 -0.86
CA THR A 95 7.99 -4.08 0.00
C THR A 95 7.32 -5.40 0.36
N VAL A 96 7.32 -6.37 -0.56
CA VAL A 96 7.62 -7.74 -0.11
C VAL A 96 9.02 -7.62 0.50
N PRO A 97 9.17 -7.63 1.83
CA PRO A 97 10.49 -7.48 2.40
C PRO A 97 11.29 -8.71 1.99
N THR A 98 12.54 -8.52 1.56
CA THR A 98 13.42 -9.66 1.32
C THR A 98 13.65 -10.40 2.63
N LYS A 99 13.99 -11.70 2.56
CA LYS A 99 14.36 -12.50 3.74
C LYS A 99 15.42 -11.76 4.57
N ASP A 100 16.42 -11.16 3.92
CA ASP A 100 17.46 -10.36 4.57
C ASP A 100 16.92 -9.12 5.28
N LYS A 101 15.96 -8.41 4.66
CA LYS A 101 15.34 -7.23 5.28
C LYS A 101 14.51 -7.61 6.50
N VAL A 102 13.76 -8.71 6.43
CA VAL A 102 13.00 -9.21 7.59
C VAL A 102 13.95 -9.67 8.69
N LEU A 103 14.99 -10.44 8.37
CA LEU A 103 16.02 -10.86 9.33
C LEU A 103 16.73 -9.68 9.99
N SER A 104 17.06 -8.63 9.23
CA SER A 104 17.64 -7.39 9.76
C SER A 104 16.72 -6.74 10.80
N GLN A 105 15.42 -6.65 10.52
CA GLN A 105 14.45 -6.09 11.46
C GLN A 105 14.25 -6.97 12.70
N ILE A 106 14.26 -8.30 12.55
CA ILE A 106 14.20 -9.23 13.68
C ILE A 106 15.45 -9.07 14.56
N ASN A 107 16.64 -9.04 13.96
CA ASN A 107 17.90 -8.86 14.69
C ASN A 107 17.94 -7.53 15.46
N LEU A 108 17.50 -6.44 14.84
CA LEU A 108 17.37 -5.14 15.52
C LEU A 108 16.39 -5.22 16.70
N GLY A 109 15.24 -5.88 16.51
CA GLY A 109 14.26 -6.12 17.57
C GLY A 109 14.83 -6.90 18.76
N ILE A 110 15.60 -7.96 18.48
CA ILE A 110 16.31 -8.76 19.48
C ILE A 110 17.28 -7.87 20.26
N GLN A 111 18.16 -7.16 19.56
CA GLN A 111 19.19 -6.30 20.18
C GLN A 111 18.58 -5.24 21.09
N VAL A 112 17.55 -4.53 20.63
CA VAL A 112 16.88 -3.48 21.42
C VAL A 112 16.18 -4.07 22.65
N THR A 113 15.57 -5.25 22.51
CA THR A 113 14.87 -5.90 23.62
C THR A 113 15.86 -6.46 24.65
N GLU A 114 16.98 -7.04 24.22
CA GLU A 114 18.06 -7.49 25.12
C GLU A 114 18.65 -6.32 25.90
N GLN A 115 18.96 -5.21 25.23
CA GLN A 115 19.45 -3.99 25.89
C GLN A 115 18.44 -3.47 26.92
N CYS A 116 17.15 -3.45 26.57
CA CYS A 116 16.08 -3.02 27.48
C CYS A 116 16.00 -3.91 28.73
N LEU A 117 16.13 -5.23 28.58
CA LEU A 117 16.14 -6.16 29.71
C LEU A 117 17.37 -5.97 30.59
N GLU A 118 18.55 -5.75 30.01
CA GLU A 118 19.78 -5.50 30.77
C GLU A 118 19.68 -4.19 31.56
N ASP A 119 19.23 -3.12 30.92
CA ASP A 119 19.09 -1.82 31.58
C ASP A 119 18.02 -1.85 32.67
N PHE A 120 16.95 -2.62 32.47
CA PHE A 120 15.95 -2.86 33.51
C PHE A 120 16.56 -3.52 34.75
N ILE A 121 17.38 -4.56 34.59
CA ILE A 121 18.03 -5.26 35.71
C ILE A 121 19.07 -4.38 36.40
N LYS A 122 19.84 -3.57 35.64
CA LYS A 122 20.78 -2.60 36.22
C LYS A 122 20.08 -1.60 37.14
N VAL A 123 18.89 -1.12 36.73
CA VAL A 123 18.09 -0.18 37.52
C VAL A 123 17.31 -0.89 38.63
N ASN A 124 16.96 -2.16 38.46
CA ASN A 124 16.13 -2.94 39.38
C ASN A 124 16.81 -4.28 39.74
N PRO A 125 17.90 -4.27 40.52
CA PRO A 125 18.72 -5.47 40.76
C PRO A 125 17.98 -6.60 41.52
N ASN A 126 16.90 -6.26 42.23
CA ASN A 126 16.07 -7.22 42.97
C ASN A 126 14.88 -7.76 42.14
N LYS A 127 14.72 -7.31 40.89
CA LYS A 127 13.65 -7.76 40.00
C LYS A 127 14.18 -8.74 38.97
N SER A 128 13.29 -9.58 38.48
CA SER A 128 13.54 -10.54 37.40
C SER A 128 13.30 -9.92 36.03
N LYS A 129 13.93 -10.46 34.98
CA LYS A 129 13.70 -10.03 33.59
C LYS A 129 12.24 -10.21 33.15
N SER A 130 11.52 -11.17 33.72
CA SER A 130 10.08 -11.40 33.50
C SER A 130 9.20 -10.24 33.97
N GLU A 131 9.68 -9.40 34.89
CA GLU A 131 8.95 -8.21 35.35
C GLU A 131 9.20 -6.98 34.47
N CYS A 132 10.04 -7.11 33.43
CA CYS A 132 10.30 -6.03 32.49
C CYS A 132 9.18 -5.97 31.46
N LEU A 133 8.28 -5.00 31.62
CA LEU A 133 7.14 -4.79 30.73
C LEU A 133 7.41 -3.67 29.71
N ASN A 134 6.83 -3.80 28.52
CA ASN A 134 6.81 -2.74 27.52
C ASN A 134 5.72 -1.70 27.83
N ARG A 135 5.60 -0.65 26.99
CA ARG A 135 4.60 0.42 27.17
C ARG A 135 3.14 -0.05 27.15
N ARG A 136 2.87 -1.26 26.67
CA ARG A 136 1.55 -1.90 26.63
C ARG A 136 1.32 -2.87 27.79
N GLY A 137 2.27 -2.99 28.72
CA GLY A 137 2.19 -3.94 29.83
C GLY A 137 2.51 -5.39 29.45
N GLU A 138 3.07 -5.64 28.27
CA GLU A 138 3.46 -7.00 27.84
C GLU A 138 4.91 -7.30 28.22
N SER A 139 5.21 -8.57 28.52
CA SER A 139 6.56 -9.04 28.87
C SER A 139 7.57 -8.81 27.74
N ASN A 140 8.64 -8.07 28.02
CA ASN A 140 9.78 -7.93 27.10
C ASN A 140 10.55 -9.26 26.96
N LEU A 141 10.51 -10.13 27.98
CA LEU A 141 11.12 -11.45 27.91
C LEU A 141 10.41 -12.34 26.87
N ASP A 142 9.08 -12.40 26.92
CA ASP A 142 8.27 -13.20 25.98
C ASP A 142 8.37 -12.65 24.56
N ARG A 143 8.48 -11.32 24.45
CA ARG A 143 8.75 -10.64 23.17
C ARG A 143 10.09 -11.05 22.60
N LEU A 144 11.14 -11.12 23.42
CA LEU A 144 12.47 -11.54 22.99
C LEU A 144 12.45 -12.99 22.49
N ASP A 145 11.80 -13.89 23.23
CA ASP A 145 11.66 -15.30 22.85
C ASP A 145 10.89 -15.46 21.54
N SER A 146 9.82 -14.67 21.37
CA SER A 146 9.05 -14.63 20.12
C SER A 146 9.89 -14.17 18.92
N LEU A 147 10.74 -13.16 19.09
CA LEU A 147 11.64 -12.67 18.04
C LEU A 147 12.72 -13.69 17.69
N LYS A 148 13.31 -14.37 18.70
CA LYS A 148 14.30 -15.43 18.49
C LYS A 148 13.71 -16.61 17.73
N LYS A 149 12.53 -17.07 18.14
CA LYS A 149 11.80 -18.12 17.41
C LYS A 149 11.47 -17.71 15.98
N LEU A 150 11.01 -16.47 15.77
CA LEU A 150 10.68 -15.96 14.43
C LEU A 150 11.92 -15.89 13.52
N LYS A 151 13.08 -15.53 14.08
CA LYS A 151 14.37 -15.57 13.36
C LYS A 151 14.70 -17.00 12.92
N ASP A 152 14.58 -17.96 13.82
CA ASP A 152 14.90 -19.36 13.54
C ASP A 152 13.94 -19.95 12.51
N ASP A 153 12.65 -19.66 12.63
CA ASP A 153 11.63 -20.12 11.69
C ASP A 153 11.87 -19.53 10.28
N LEU A 154 12.20 -18.23 10.18
CA LEU A 154 12.50 -17.60 8.89
C LEU A 154 13.83 -18.10 8.31
N THR A 155 14.86 -18.29 9.13
CA THR A 155 16.17 -18.77 8.69
C THR A 155 16.06 -20.18 8.11
N ASN A 156 15.29 -21.05 8.77
CA ASN A 156 15.09 -22.45 8.38
C ASN A 156 13.90 -22.66 7.43
N ASP A 157 13.39 -21.60 6.80
CA ASP A 157 12.29 -21.63 5.81
C ASP A 157 11.00 -22.33 6.31
N LYS A 158 10.76 -22.31 7.64
CA LYS A 158 9.54 -22.83 8.27
C LYS A 158 8.37 -21.86 8.20
N ILE A 159 8.62 -20.62 7.77
CA ILE A 159 7.63 -19.56 7.61
C ILE A 159 7.95 -18.75 6.35
N SER A 160 6.92 -18.31 5.62
CA SER A 160 7.10 -17.46 4.45
C SER A 160 7.62 -16.07 4.87
N THR A 161 8.31 -15.38 3.98
CA THR A 161 8.84 -14.03 4.27
C THR A 161 7.72 -13.02 4.55
N ASN A 162 6.57 -13.17 3.90
CA ASN A 162 5.39 -12.33 4.12
C ASN A 162 4.77 -12.59 5.50
N ASP A 163 4.62 -13.85 5.90
CA ASP A 163 4.08 -14.19 7.22
C ASP A 163 5.04 -13.76 8.34
N ALA A 164 6.35 -13.91 8.10
CA ALA A 164 7.36 -13.42 9.03
C ALA A 164 7.30 -11.90 9.20
N TRP A 165 7.10 -11.17 8.11
CA TRP A 165 6.93 -9.72 8.15
C TRP A 165 5.69 -9.31 8.95
N SER A 166 4.55 -9.95 8.69
CA SER A 166 3.31 -9.71 9.45
C SER A 166 3.54 -9.94 10.95
N LYS A 167 4.22 -11.02 11.33
CA LYS A 167 4.58 -11.29 12.73
C LYS A 167 5.54 -10.26 13.32
N VAL A 168 6.53 -9.76 12.56
CA VAL A 168 7.39 -8.65 13.01
C VAL A 168 6.56 -7.41 13.33
N LEU A 169 5.59 -7.08 12.46
CA LEU A 169 4.70 -5.94 12.66
C LEU A 169 3.79 -6.13 13.88
N GLU A 170 3.22 -7.32 14.08
CA GLU A 170 2.43 -7.67 15.27
C GLU A 170 3.25 -7.54 16.55
N ILE A 171 4.48 -8.06 16.58
CA ILE A 171 5.36 -7.96 17.76
C ILE A 171 5.71 -6.48 18.05
N ARG A 172 5.97 -5.69 17.00
CA ARG A 172 6.33 -4.28 17.14
C ARG A 172 5.15 -3.43 17.60
N ASN A 173 4.02 -3.55 16.92
CA ASN A 173 2.87 -2.67 17.08
C ASN A 173 1.88 -3.16 18.14
N GLY A 174 1.93 -4.45 18.51
CA GLY A 174 0.88 -5.14 19.24
C GLY A 174 -0.08 -5.83 18.27
N LYS A 175 -0.87 -6.79 18.76
CA LYS A 175 -1.98 -7.35 17.96
C LYS A 175 -2.95 -6.19 17.67
N ASN A 176 -3.21 -5.90 16.39
CA ASN A 176 -4.35 -5.06 16.04
C ASN A 176 -5.59 -5.78 16.56
N GLN A 177 -6.25 -5.20 17.56
CA GLN A 177 -7.63 -5.56 17.93
C GLN A 177 -8.58 -4.99 16.89
#